data_AF-A0A820KHZ6-F1
#
_entry.id   AF-A0A820KHZ6-F1
#
_cell.length_a   1.000
_cell.length_b   1.000
_cell.length_c   1.000
_cell.angle_alpha   90.00
_cell.angle_beta   90.00
_cell.angle_gamma   90.00
#
_symmetry.space_group_name_H-M   'P 1'
#
loop_
_entity.id
_entity.type
_entity.pdbx_description
1 polymer ?
#
loop_
_entity_poly.entity_id
_entity_poly.type
_entity_poly.pdbx_seq_one_letter_code
_entity_poly.pdbx_strand_id
1 'polypeptide(L)'
;RYLLFCAGGLCGLIIIATLITLFIVYFARYRYTDSSLLSYPDFACSQRPCGCPNYNKKAFITKIVGGKEALPYTYPWLIALVDRYTTDPFCTGFIISSNAILTAAHCLNGRNPNQIQILAKAHDLRQFNGERYDIDRWFTHPEYQHNTSMHINDIALVKIKNLFASDLQPCCLPTLQSSMYPRAQTTAVVSGWGKLIPTPNSRHSPILQDVVMPIVDEKSIKCHQSIVDINRQLCAG
;
A
#
# COMPACT_ATOMS: atom_id res chain seq x y z
N ARG A 1 -23.78 -43.53 25.31
CA ARG A 1 -25.19 -43.47 25.74
C ARG A 1 -25.27 -42.60 26.99
N TYR A 2 -25.47 -41.29 26.84
CA TYR A 2 -25.87 -40.42 27.95
C TYR A 2 -27.17 -39.76 27.51
N LEU A 3 -28.28 -40.40 27.87
CA LEU A 3 -29.63 -39.86 27.73
C LEU A 3 -29.86 -38.94 28.93
N LEU A 4 -29.71 -37.63 28.74
CA LEU A 4 -30.24 -36.65 29.68
C LEU A 4 -31.74 -36.55 29.47
N PHE A 5 -32.51 -37.19 30.35
CA PHE A 5 -33.90 -36.84 30.58
C PHE A 5 -33.94 -35.52 31.35
N CYS A 6 -34.45 -34.45 30.74
CA CYS A 6 -34.78 -33.23 31.45
C CYS A 6 -36.22 -32.86 31.11
N ALA A 7 -37.12 -33.04 32.09
CA ALA A 7 -38.49 -32.62 32.05
C ALA A 7 -38.60 -31.09 32.28
N GLY A 8 -39.41 -30.40 31.48
CA GLY A 8 -39.83 -29.03 31.72
C GLY A 8 -39.04 -27.96 30.94
N GLY A 9 -39.76 -26.89 30.56
CA GLY A 9 -39.31 -25.80 29.67
C GLY A 9 -38.01 -25.07 30.04
N LEU A 10 -37.44 -25.34 31.22
CA LEU A 10 -36.12 -24.88 31.64
C LEU A 10 -34.98 -25.44 30.77
N CYS A 11 -35.09 -26.67 30.24
CA CYS A 11 -34.03 -27.26 29.43
C CYS A 11 -33.90 -26.60 28.04
N GLY A 12 -35.03 -26.19 27.45
CA GLY A 12 -35.04 -25.42 26.20
C GLY A 12 -34.41 -24.05 26.36
N LEU A 13 -34.68 -23.37 27.48
CA LEU A 13 -34.10 -22.06 27.79
C LEU A 13 -32.57 -22.12 27.98
N ILE A 14 -32.03 -23.19 28.59
CA ILE A 14 -30.58 -23.35 28.78
C ILE A 14 -29.87 -23.62 27.44
N ILE A 15 -30.47 -24.44 26.57
CA ILE A 15 -29.91 -24.71 25.23
C ILE A 15 -29.96 -23.45 24.36
N ILE A 16 -31.05 -22.69 24.42
CA ILE A 16 -31.16 -21.42 23.69
C ILE A 16 -30.17 -20.40 24.25
N ALA A 17 -30.03 -20.27 25.57
CA ALA A 17 -29.08 -19.35 26.19
C ALA A 17 -27.62 -19.68 25.85
N THR A 18 -27.26 -20.97 25.82
CA THR A 18 -25.90 -21.43 25.44
C THR A 18 -25.63 -21.25 23.95
N LEU A 19 -26.61 -21.51 23.07
CA LEU A 19 -26.48 -21.22 21.65
C LEU A 19 -26.40 -19.72 21.37
N ILE A 20 -27.19 -18.90 22.07
CA ILE A 20 -27.11 -17.44 21.97
C ILE A 20 -25.77 -16.93 22.50
N THR A 21 -25.25 -17.43 23.62
CA THR A 21 -23.92 -17.03 24.11
C THR A 21 -22.81 -17.52 23.19
N LEU A 22 -22.89 -18.73 22.64
CA LEU A 22 -21.94 -19.21 21.63
C LEU A 22 -22.04 -18.39 20.34
N PHE A 23 -23.24 -17.99 19.92
CA PHE A 23 -23.47 -17.11 18.77
C PHE A 23 -22.93 -15.70 19.04
N ILE A 24 -23.20 -15.12 20.22
CA ILE A 24 -22.66 -13.83 20.64
C ILE A 24 -21.14 -13.90 20.78
N VAL A 25 -20.55 -14.96 21.33
CA VAL A 25 -19.10 -15.13 21.45
C VAL A 25 -18.47 -15.39 20.08
N TYR A 26 -19.12 -16.16 19.20
CA TYR A 26 -18.70 -16.40 17.83
C TYR A 26 -18.71 -15.10 17.03
N PHE A 27 -19.79 -14.30 17.11
CA PHE A 27 -19.90 -12.99 16.46
C PHE A 27 -19.09 -11.89 17.16
N ALA A 28 -18.82 -11.98 18.46
CA ALA A 28 -17.92 -11.05 19.16
C ALA A 28 -16.44 -11.37 18.91
N ARG A 29 -16.10 -12.62 18.59
CA ARG A 29 -14.80 -12.99 18.00
C ARG A 29 -14.74 -12.62 16.52
N TYR A 30 -15.87 -12.67 15.83
CA TYR A 30 -16.10 -12.05 14.52
C TYR A 30 -16.39 -10.55 14.68
N ARG A 31 -15.65 -9.86 15.57
CA ARG A 31 -15.51 -8.41 15.45
C ARG A 31 -14.90 -8.18 14.07
N TYR A 32 -15.79 -7.84 13.15
CA TYR A 32 -15.52 -6.93 12.05
C TYR A 32 -14.51 -5.92 12.59
N THR A 33 -13.25 -6.04 12.18
CA THR A 33 -12.22 -5.06 12.51
C THR A 33 -12.82 -3.73 12.14
N ASP A 34 -13.15 -2.94 13.16
CA ASP A 34 -13.79 -1.66 12.97
C ASP A 34 -12.81 -0.81 12.16
N SER A 35 -13.05 -0.76 10.84
CA SER A 35 -12.24 0.00 9.87
C SER A 35 -12.20 1.49 10.22
N SER A 36 -12.98 1.90 11.23
CA SER A 36 -13.21 3.24 11.67
C SER A 36 -12.18 3.79 12.68
N LEU A 37 -11.12 3.01 13.01
CA LEU A 37 -10.11 3.35 14.04
C LEU A 37 -8.64 3.18 13.60
N LEU A 38 -8.34 3.10 12.30
CA LEU A 38 -6.94 2.97 11.85
C LEU A 38 -6.17 4.28 12.07
N SER A 39 -5.08 4.20 12.84
CA SER A 39 -4.14 5.30 13.03
C SER A 39 -3.12 5.35 11.90
N TYR A 40 -2.76 6.58 11.51
CA TYR A 40 -1.64 6.81 10.62
C TYR A 40 -0.35 6.26 11.25
N PRO A 41 0.53 5.57 10.49
CA PRO A 41 1.73 4.95 11.05
C PRO A 41 2.69 5.99 11.62
N ASP A 42 3.41 5.62 12.67
CA ASP A 42 4.40 6.48 13.31
C ASP A 42 5.72 6.42 12.53
N PHE A 43 6.12 7.55 11.94
CA PHE A 43 7.38 7.67 11.19
C PHE A 43 8.49 8.16 12.13
N ALA A 44 9.51 7.33 12.31
CA ALA A 44 10.67 7.62 13.17
C ALA A 44 11.66 8.60 12.49
N CYS A 45 11.25 9.87 12.35
CA CYS A 45 11.98 10.86 11.56
C CYS A 45 13.25 11.44 12.20
N SER A 46 13.46 11.23 13.50
CA SER A 46 14.53 11.91 14.25
C SER A 46 15.92 11.31 14.07
N GLN A 47 16.06 10.14 13.41
CA GLN A 47 17.33 9.39 13.37
C GLN A 47 17.71 8.80 12.01
N ARG A 48 16.94 9.02 10.93
CA ARG A 48 17.24 8.43 9.61
C ARG A 48 17.17 9.47 8.48
N PRO A 49 18.09 9.42 7.49
CA PRO A 49 18.05 10.29 6.30
C PRO A 49 16.99 9.84 5.28
N CYS A 50 16.00 9.04 5.69
CA CYS A 50 14.99 8.45 4.82
C CYS A 50 13.68 8.21 5.57
N GLY A 51 12.58 8.02 4.82
CA GLY A 51 11.29 7.60 5.38
C GLY A 51 10.59 8.66 6.24
N CYS A 52 11.00 9.92 6.11
CA CYS A 52 10.43 11.05 6.82
C CYS A 52 9.45 11.80 5.92
N PRO A 53 8.14 11.59 6.06
CA PRO A 53 7.15 12.36 5.29
C PRO A 53 7.19 13.83 5.72
N ASN A 54 6.98 14.75 4.78
CA ASN A 54 6.97 16.18 5.04
C ASN A 54 5.56 16.60 5.48
N TYR A 55 5.21 16.34 6.74
CA TYR A 55 3.93 16.75 7.30
C TYR A 55 4.08 17.40 8.68
N ASN A 56 3.18 18.34 8.97
CA ASN A 56 3.04 18.92 10.29
C ASN A 56 2.25 17.95 11.19
N LYS A 57 2.89 17.40 12.23
CA LYS A 57 2.33 16.38 13.13
C LYS A 57 0.97 16.76 13.76
N LYS A 58 0.61 18.04 13.80
CA LYS A 58 -0.66 18.53 14.37
C LYS A 58 -1.90 18.36 13.47
N ALA A 59 -1.74 18.06 12.17
CA ALA A 59 -2.85 18.11 11.21
C ALA A 59 -3.56 16.76 10.91
N PHE A 60 -3.07 15.63 11.44
CA PHE A 60 -3.50 14.29 11.01
C PHE A 60 -4.05 13.39 12.14
N ILE A 61 -4.87 13.94 13.04
CA ILE A 61 -5.71 13.14 13.96
C ILE A 61 -7.10 12.95 13.32
N THR A 62 -7.17 12.60 12.04
CA THR A 62 -8.47 12.37 11.37
C THR A 62 -8.48 11.07 10.59
N LYS A 63 -9.40 10.21 11.05
CA LYS A 63 -9.89 8.93 10.54
C LYS A 63 -9.90 8.85 9.00
N ILE A 64 -9.24 7.84 8.43
CA ILE A 64 -9.12 7.66 6.97
C ILE A 64 -9.71 6.31 6.59
N VAL A 65 -10.83 6.31 5.89
CA VAL A 65 -11.41 5.14 5.20
C VAL A 65 -11.86 5.61 3.82
N GLY A 66 -11.43 4.93 2.75
CA GLY A 66 -11.84 5.26 1.37
C GLY A 66 -10.88 6.18 0.58
N GLY A 67 -9.72 6.50 1.16
CA GLY A 67 -8.75 7.42 0.56
C GLY A 67 -9.16 8.89 0.72
N LYS A 68 -8.17 9.77 0.86
CA LYS A 68 -8.37 11.21 0.92
C LYS A 68 -7.27 11.92 0.16
N GLU A 69 -7.50 13.19 -0.16
CA GLU A 69 -6.44 14.05 -0.69
C GLU A 69 -5.29 14.12 0.33
N ALA A 70 -4.10 13.75 -0.13
CA ALA A 70 -2.88 13.92 0.65
C ALA A 70 -2.57 15.42 0.76
N LEU A 71 -1.90 15.87 1.82
CA LEU A 71 -1.36 17.23 1.77
C LEU A 71 -0.26 17.29 0.70
N PRO A 72 -0.16 18.39 -0.07
CA PRO A 72 0.91 18.56 -1.03
C PRO A 72 2.28 18.28 -0.41
N TYR A 73 3.12 17.54 -1.12
CA TYR A 73 4.49 17.21 -0.71
C TYR A 73 4.63 16.31 0.53
N THR A 74 3.55 15.72 1.05
CA THR A 74 3.61 14.81 2.22
C THR A 74 4.59 13.66 2.02
N TYR A 75 4.69 13.10 0.80
CA TYR A 75 5.52 11.94 0.48
C TYR A 75 6.66 12.34 -0.46
N PRO A 76 7.80 12.84 0.06
CA PRO A 76 8.88 13.37 -0.77
C PRO A 76 9.60 12.30 -1.62
N TRP A 77 9.41 11.03 -1.31
CA TRP A 77 9.93 9.90 -2.09
C TRP A 77 9.00 9.47 -3.23
N LEU A 78 7.73 9.88 -3.22
CA LEU A 78 6.75 9.39 -4.16
C LEU A 78 6.94 10.07 -5.51
N ILE A 79 7.07 9.28 -6.57
CA ILE A 79 7.18 9.80 -7.93
C ILE A 79 6.17 9.13 -8.85
N ALA A 80 5.85 9.80 -9.94
CA ALA A 80 5.05 9.27 -11.03
C ALA A 80 5.97 8.84 -12.18
N LEU A 81 5.69 7.68 -12.77
CA LEU A 81 6.24 7.29 -14.07
C LEU A 81 5.23 7.69 -15.14
N VAL A 82 5.67 8.57 -16.04
CA VAL A 82 4.85 9.15 -17.11
C VAL A 82 5.50 8.90 -18.45
N ASP A 83 4.69 8.79 -19.50
CA ASP A 83 5.24 8.89 -20.85
C ASP A 83 5.83 10.30 -21.06
N ARG A 84 6.88 10.40 -21.87
CA ARG A 84 7.58 11.66 -22.11
C ARG A 84 6.58 12.71 -22.61
N TYR A 85 6.68 13.91 -22.04
CA TYR A 85 5.79 15.05 -22.33
C TYR A 85 4.34 14.92 -21.84
N THR A 86 3.97 13.86 -21.13
CA THR A 86 2.64 13.74 -20.49
C THR A 86 2.74 13.95 -18.98
N THR A 87 1.60 14.18 -18.34
CA THR A 87 1.45 14.19 -16.87
C THR A 87 0.54 13.08 -16.36
N ASP A 88 0.11 12.16 -17.24
CA ASP A 88 -0.74 11.04 -16.86
C ASP A 88 0.14 9.85 -16.42
N PRO A 89 0.18 9.52 -15.11
CA PRO A 89 1.01 8.44 -14.63
C PRO A 89 0.41 7.09 -15.02
N PHE A 90 1.23 6.27 -15.67
CA PHE A 90 0.89 4.85 -15.85
C PHE A 90 1.32 4.00 -14.65
N CYS A 91 2.30 4.47 -13.88
CA CYS A 91 2.80 3.81 -12.68
C CYS A 91 3.35 4.82 -11.65
N THR A 92 3.66 4.30 -10.47
CA THR A 92 4.30 5.03 -9.38
C THR A 92 5.65 4.38 -9.03
N GLY A 93 6.54 5.14 -8.42
CA GLY A 93 7.81 4.66 -7.89
C GLY A 93 8.20 5.40 -6.62
N PHE A 94 9.27 4.92 -6.01
CA PHE A 94 9.77 5.41 -4.73
C PHE A 94 11.25 5.73 -4.84
N ILE A 95 11.64 6.96 -4.50
CA ILE A 95 13.05 7.34 -4.38
C ILE A 95 13.66 6.55 -3.23
N ILE A 96 14.76 5.84 -3.49
CA ILE A 96 15.51 5.07 -2.47
C ILE A 96 16.94 5.57 -2.29
N SER A 97 17.43 6.44 -3.18
CA SER A 97 18.73 7.11 -3.09
C SER A 97 18.75 8.34 -4.01
N SER A 98 19.86 9.08 -4.02
CA SER A 98 20.02 10.32 -4.81
C SER A 98 19.83 10.16 -6.32
N ASN A 99 19.92 8.95 -6.87
CA ASN A 99 19.71 8.70 -8.31
C ASN A 99 18.99 7.38 -8.61
N ALA A 100 18.35 6.77 -7.61
CA ALA A 100 17.69 5.48 -7.79
C ALA A 100 16.27 5.46 -7.26
N ILE A 101 15.42 4.79 -8.02
CA ILE A 101 13.99 4.63 -7.77
C ILE A 101 13.67 3.14 -7.74
N LEU A 102 12.84 2.73 -6.80
CA LEU A 102 12.21 1.41 -6.77
C LEU A 102 10.82 1.50 -7.39
N THR A 103 10.49 0.57 -8.29
CA THR A 103 9.16 0.44 -8.89
C THR A 103 8.87 -1.04 -9.19
N ALA A 104 7.70 -1.33 -9.76
CA ALA A 104 7.35 -2.66 -10.19
C ALA A 104 7.97 -2.99 -11.56
N ALA A 105 8.32 -4.25 -11.78
CA ALA A 105 8.87 -4.70 -13.05
C ALA A 105 7.88 -4.58 -14.20
N HIS A 106 6.59 -4.88 -13.93
CA HIS A 106 5.55 -4.80 -14.95
C HIS A 106 5.37 -3.38 -15.52
N CYS A 107 5.71 -2.35 -14.73
CA CYS A 107 5.65 -0.95 -15.18
C CYS A 107 6.61 -0.65 -16.34
N LEU A 108 7.73 -1.36 -16.40
CA LEU A 108 8.83 -1.12 -17.35
C LEU A 108 8.87 -2.15 -18.49
N ASN A 109 8.17 -3.27 -18.32
CA ASN A 109 8.18 -4.37 -19.27
C ASN A 109 7.73 -3.90 -20.67
N GLY A 110 8.54 -4.21 -21.70
CA GLY A 110 8.28 -3.81 -23.08
C GLY A 110 8.38 -2.31 -23.39
N ARG A 111 8.81 -1.47 -22.43
CA ARG A 111 8.97 -0.03 -22.64
C ARG A 111 10.42 0.37 -22.96
N ASN A 112 10.61 1.57 -23.50
CA ASN A 112 11.93 2.15 -23.75
C ASN A 112 12.23 3.27 -22.73
N PRO A 113 13.41 3.29 -22.08
CA PRO A 113 13.80 4.35 -21.14
C PRO A 113 13.68 5.77 -21.70
N ASN A 114 13.94 5.95 -23.01
CA ASN A 114 13.85 7.25 -23.66
C ASN A 114 12.41 7.75 -23.82
N GLN A 115 11.40 6.87 -23.72
CA GLN A 115 9.99 7.24 -23.84
C GLN A 115 9.35 7.58 -22.49
N ILE A 116 10.04 7.38 -21.38
CA ILE A 116 9.50 7.56 -20.02
C ILE A 116 10.25 8.71 -19.35
N GLN A 117 9.53 9.44 -18.50
CA GLN A 117 10.12 10.39 -17.55
C GLN A 117 9.61 10.13 -16.14
N ILE A 118 10.44 10.52 -15.18
CA ILE A 118 10.05 10.56 -13.77
C ILE A 118 9.51 11.95 -13.50
N LEU A 119 8.30 12.02 -12.95
CA LEU A 119 7.67 13.25 -12.48
C LEU A 119 7.65 13.23 -10.95
N ALA A 120 8.50 14.05 -10.33
CA ALA A 120 8.54 14.25 -8.89
C ALA A 120 7.78 15.52 -8.51
N LYS A 121 7.46 15.68 -7.21
CA LYS A 121 6.84 16.91 -6.66
C LYS A 121 5.45 17.26 -7.22
N ALA A 122 4.86 16.36 -8.01
CA ALA A 122 3.49 16.51 -8.45
C ALA A 122 2.55 16.33 -7.24
N HIS A 123 1.50 17.14 -7.18
CA HIS A 123 0.34 16.93 -6.30
C HIS A 123 -0.92 16.85 -7.15
N ASP A 124 -1.13 17.89 -7.96
CA ASP A 124 -2.18 17.98 -8.97
C ASP A 124 -1.57 17.89 -10.38
N LEU A 125 -1.83 16.77 -11.08
CA LEU A 125 -1.30 16.46 -12.40
C LEU A 125 -1.78 17.43 -13.50
N ARG A 126 -2.81 18.24 -13.22
CA ARG A 126 -3.34 19.27 -14.14
C ARG A 126 -2.52 20.56 -14.11
N GLN A 127 -1.66 20.75 -13.10
CA GLN A 127 -0.89 21.99 -12.92
C GLN A 127 0.45 22.00 -13.68
N PHE A 128 0.90 20.85 -14.18
CA PHE A 128 2.17 20.71 -14.94
C PHE A 128 3.41 21.27 -14.21
N ASN A 129 3.40 21.29 -12.87
CA ASN A 129 4.40 21.93 -12.02
C ASN A 129 5.42 20.96 -11.36
N GLY A 130 5.39 19.67 -11.72
CA GLY A 130 6.33 18.68 -11.20
C GLY A 130 7.72 18.77 -11.85
N GLU A 131 8.74 18.34 -11.12
CA GLU A 131 10.11 18.24 -11.62
C GLU A 131 10.28 16.97 -12.46
N ARG A 132 10.92 17.11 -13.63
CA ARG A 132 11.12 15.99 -14.57
C ARG A 132 12.56 15.50 -14.56
N TYR A 133 12.72 14.19 -14.46
CA TYR A 133 14.02 13.52 -14.51
C TYR A 133 14.02 12.48 -15.63
N ASP A 134 15.09 12.49 -16.44
CA ASP A 134 15.30 11.48 -17.48
C ASP A 134 15.88 10.20 -16.88
N ILE A 135 15.39 9.07 -17.38
CA ILE A 135 15.92 7.75 -17.04
C ILE A 135 17.23 7.50 -17.81
N ASP A 136 18.25 7.00 -17.11
CA ASP A 136 19.48 6.45 -17.71
C ASP A 136 19.24 5.01 -18.14
N ARG A 137 18.90 4.14 -17.18
CA ARG A 137 18.63 2.72 -17.39
C ARG A 137 17.78 2.16 -16.26
N TRP A 138 17.35 0.91 -16.38
CA TRP A 138 16.76 0.17 -15.28
C TRP A 138 17.23 -1.27 -15.25
N PHE A 139 17.02 -1.90 -14.11
CA PHE A 139 17.32 -3.29 -13.83
C PHE A 139 16.04 -3.95 -13.32
N THR A 140 15.42 -4.76 -14.16
CA THR A 140 14.33 -5.64 -13.74
C THR A 140 14.90 -6.81 -12.97
N HIS A 141 14.19 -7.31 -11.97
CA HIS A 141 14.60 -8.53 -11.27
C HIS A 141 14.87 -9.66 -12.29
N PRO A 142 16.02 -10.36 -12.22
CA PRO A 142 16.41 -11.34 -13.24
C PRO A 142 15.44 -12.53 -13.32
N GLU A 143 14.79 -12.84 -12.20
CA GLU A 143 13.75 -13.87 -12.12
C GLU A 143 12.32 -13.29 -12.19
N TYR A 144 12.13 -12.09 -12.75
CA TYR A 144 10.79 -11.55 -12.98
C TYR A 144 10.03 -12.46 -13.96
N GLN A 145 8.86 -12.93 -13.53
CA GLN A 145 7.96 -13.73 -14.35
C GLN A 145 6.59 -13.08 -14.37
N HIS A 146 5.98 -13.04 -15.55
CA HIS A 146 4.59 -12.63 -15.71
C HIS A 146 3.82 -13.66 -16.53
N ASN A 147 2.61 -13.97 -16.07
CA ASN A 147 1.59 -14.62 -16.88
C ASN A 147 0.32 -13.74 -16.87
N THR A 148 -0.75 -14.19 -17.51
CA THR A 148 -1.98 -13.41 -17.71
C THR A 148 -2.60 -12.82 -16.43
N SER A 149 -2.27 -13.31 -15.24
CA SER A 149 -2.81 -12.79 -13.97
C SER A 149 -1.82 -12.79 -12.80
N MET A 150 -0.54 -13.07 -13.05
CA MET A 150 0.45 -13.25 -11.99
C MET A 150 1.75 -12.53 -12.32
N HIS A 151 2.30 -11.87 -11.30
CA HIS A 151 3.63 -11.26 -11.35
C HIS A 151 4.45 -11.80 -10.18
N ILE A 152 5.52 -12.53 -10.49
CA ILE A 152 6.50 -13.03 -9.51
C ILE A 152 7.76 -12.20 -9.63
N ASN A 153 8.34 -11.80 -8.49
CA ASN A 153 9.48 -10.89 -8.43
C ASN A 153 9.23 -9.56 -9.16
N ASP A 154 8.06 -8.98 -8.93
CA ASP A 154 7.60 -7.75 -9.60
C ASP A 154 8.28 -6.49 -9.06
N ILE A 155 9.58 -6.40 -9.28
CA ILE A 155 10.44 -5.36 -8.73
C ILE A 155 11.50 -4.96 -9.75
N ALA A 156 11.72 -3.66 -9.86
CA ALA A 156 12.74 -3.08 -10.72
C ALA A 156 13.39 -1.85 -10.09
N LEU A 157 14.67 -1.67 -10.39
CA LEU A 157 15.46 -0.51 -10.00
C LEU A 157 15.64 0.40 -11.22
N VAL A 158 15.19 1.65 -11.13
CA VAL A 158 15.42 2.67 -12.16
C VAL A 158 16.56 3.59 -11.71
N LYS A 159 17.49 3.86 -12.62
CA LYS A 159 18.56 4.85 -12.46
C LYS A 159 18.25 6.06 -13.34
N ILE A 160 18.30 7.25 -12.77
CA ILE A 160 18.12 8.51 -13.50
C ILE A 160 19.46 9.13 -13.87
N LYS A 161 19.48 9.95 -14.93
CA LYS A 161 20.71 10.57 -15.47
C LYS A 161 21.33 11.59 -14.51
N ASN A 162 20.49 12.40 -13.86
CA ASN A 162 20.90 13.44 -12.93
C ASN A 162 20.52 13.05 -11.50
N LEU A 163 21.14 13.66 -10.50
CA LEU A 163 20.72 13.49 -9.11
C LEU A 163 19.38 14.19 -8.87
N PHE A 164 18.59 13.64 -7.95
CA PHE A 164 17.41 14.32 -7.42
C PHE A 164 17.80 15.62 -6.70
N ALA A 165 16.89 16.60 -6.73
CA ALA A 165 16.98 17.79 -5.91
C ALA A 165 17.08 17.43 -4.42
N SER A 166 17.80 18.24 -3.63
CA SER A 166 18.12 17.93 -2.22
C SER A 166 16.90 17.93 -1.29
N ASP A 167 15.81 18.55 -1.70
CA ASP A 167 14.54 18.58 -0.98
C ASP A 167 13.67 17.32 -1.22
N LEU A 168 14.05 16.47 -2.19
CA LEU A 168 13.51 15.13 -2.33
C LEU A 168 14.24 14.17 -1.39
N GLN A 169 13.46 13.46 -0.57
CA GLN A 169 13.98 12.56 0.45
C GLN A 169 13.62 11.11 0.12
N PRO A 170 14.54 10.15 0.26
CA PRO A 170 14.27 8.76 -0.04
C PRO A 170 13.34 8.12 0.99
N CYS A 171 12.61 7.07 0.61
CA CYS A 171 12.00 6.15 1.57
C CYS A 171 13.05 5.19 2.12
N CYS A 172 12.84 4.69 3.34
CA CYS A 172 13.73 3.67 3.88
C CYS A 172 13.36 2.30 3.32
N LEU A 173 14.38 1.50 3.00
CA LEU A 173 14.21 0.09 2.74
C LEU A 173 14.18 -0.71 4.06
N PRO A 174 13.39 -1.79 4.15
CA PRO A 174 13.45 -2.69 5.29
C PRO A 174 14.82 -3.36 5.38
N THR A 175 15.29 -3.63 6.60
CA THR A 175 16.55 -4.35 6.82
C THR A 175 16.31 -5.85 6.90
N LEU A 176 17.32 -6.66 6.58
CA LEU A 176 17.23 -8.14 6.69
C LEU A 176 16.98 -8.64 8.13
N GLN A 177 17.19 -7.78 9.13
CA GLN A 177 16.91 -8.07 10.55
C GLN A 177 15.47 -7.74 10.97
N SER A 178 14.73 -6.99 10.15
CA SER A 178 13.29 -6.82 10.35
C SER A 178 12.56 -8.07 9.85
N SER A 179 11.45 -8.46 10.49
CA SER A 179 10.62 -9.52 9.93
C SER A 179 10.21 -9.13 8.52
N MET A 180 10.43 -10.02 7.55
CA MET A 180 10.11 -9.79 6.13
C MET A 180 8.63 -9.40 5.96
N TYR A 181 7.77 -9.94 6.84
CA TYR A 181 6.38 -9.56 6.97
C TYR A 181 6.19 -8.55 8.12
N PRO A 182 5.60 -7.37 7.89
CA PRO A 182 5.20 -6.45 8.97
C PRO A 182 4.23 -7.14 9.94
N ARG A 183 4.28 -6.82 11.23
CA ARG A 183 3.38 -7.46 12.20
C ARG A 183 1.91 -7.26 11.78
N ALA A 184 1.11 -8.32 11.83
CA ALA A 184 -0.32 -8.25 11.60
C ALA A 184 -0.95 -7.15 12.47
N GLN A 185 -1.97 -6.46 11.95
CA GLN A 185 -2.67 -5.36 12.63
C GLN A 185 -1.85 -4.06 12.78
N THR A 186 -0.62 -3.99 12.27
CA THR A 186 0.02 -2.69 11.97
C THR A 186 -0.66 -2.04 10.76
N THR A 187 -0.49 -0.73 10.60
CA THR A 187 -1.04 0.01 9.46
C THR A 187 0.04 0.38 8.46
N ALA A 188 -0.35 0.37 7.19
CA ALA A 188 0.41 0.91 6.07
C ALA A 188 -0.34 2.05 5.43
N VAL A 189 0.39 2.91 4.72
CA VAL A 189 -0.17 3.98 3.90
C VAL A 189 0.08 3.64 2.44
N VAL A 190 -0.99 3.63 1.66
CA VAL A 190 -0.91 3.55 0.19
C VAL A 190 -1.20 4.94 -0.36
N SER A 191 -0.33 5.46 -1.21
CA SER A 191 -0.49 6.77 -1.83
C SER A 191 -0.23 6.73 -3.34
N GLY A 192 -0.96 7.58 -4.08
CA GLY A 192 -0.83 7.67 -5.53
C GLY A 192 -2.02 8.36 -6.21
N TRP A 193 -1.97 8.39 -7.55
CA TRP A 193 -2.98 9.00 -8.42
C TRP A 193 -3.94 7.98 -9.03
N GLY A 194 -4.08 6.80 -8.41
CA GLY A 194 -4.89 5.70 -8.93
C GLY A 194 -6.40 5.99 -8.99
N LYS A 195 -7.16 5.01 -9.45
CA LYS A 195 -8.63 5.07 -9.47
C LYS A 195 -9.18 5.11 -8.03
N LEU A 196 -10.07 6.06 -7.75
CA LEU A 196 -10.76 6.14 -6.46
C LEU A 196 -11.84 5.05 -6.30
N ILE A 197 -12.37 4.60 -7.44
CA ILE A 197 -13.44 3.60 -7.52
C ILE A 197 -12.95 2.48 -8.43
N PRO A 198 -12.99 1.21 -8.00
CA PRO A 198 -12.48 0.08 -8.78
C PRO A 198 -13.48 -0.37 -9.86
N THR A 199 -13.92 0.57 -10.71
CA THR A 199 -14.76 0.27 -11.88
C THR A 199 -13.97 0.48 -13.18
N PRO A 200 -14.28 -0.27 -14.25
CA PRO A 200 -13.57 -0.13 -15.53
C PRO A 200 -13.54 1.32 -16.04
N ASN A 201 -14.65 2.04 -15.88
CA ASN A 201 -14.85 3.40 -16.39
C ASN A 201 -14.35 4.51 -15.44
N SER A 202 -13.88 4.17 -14.24
CA SER A 202 -13.35 5.15 -13.31
C SER A 202 -12.02 5.71 -13.80
N ARG A 203 -11.85 7.02 -13.65
CA ARG A 203 -10.63 7.74 -14.03
C ARG A 203 -9.64 7.77 -12.88
N HIS A 204 -8.37 7.93 -13.22
CA HIS A 204 -7.31 8.27 -12.27
C HIS A 204 -7.62 9.60 -11.59
N SER A 205 -7.28 9.70 -10.30
CA SER A 205 -7.39 10.97 -9.60
C SER A 205 -6.29 11.91 -10.09
N PRO A 206 -6.63 13.14 -10.56
CA PRO A 206 -5.59 14.13 -10.88
C PRO A 206 -4.86 14.62 -9.63
N ILE A 207 -5.46 14.45 -8.45
CA ILE A 207 -4.94 14.89 -7.15
C ILE A 207 -4.40 13.69 -6.38
N LEU A 208 -3.20 13.82 -5.82
CA LEU A 208 -2.58 12.77 -5.01
C LEU A 208 -3.46 12.39 -3.82
N GLN A 209 -3.71 11.09 -3.67
CA GLN A 209 -4.46 10.54 -2.55
C GLN A 209 -3.57 9.71 -1.63
N ASP A 210 -4.00 9.55 -0.38
CA ASP A 210 -3.52 8.52 0.52
C ASP A 210 -4.65 7.77 1.23
N VAL A 211 -4.38 6.52 1.61
CA VAL A 211 -5.28 5.69 2.40
C VAL A 211 -4.48 4.88 3.41
N VAL A 212 -4.98 4.82 4.64
CA VAL A 212 -4.43 3.95 5.69
C VAL A 212 -5.13 2.60 5.61
N MET A 213 -4.35 1.51 5.55
CA MET A 213 -4.85 0.15 5.47
C MET A 213 -4.18 -0.73 6.53
N PRO A 214 -4.89 -1.67 7.15
CA PRO A 214 -4.28 -2.62 8.06
C PRO A 214 -3.50 -3.66 7.26
N ILE A 215 -2.35 -4.08 7.77
CA ILE A 215 -1.64 -5.26 7.28
C ILE A 215 -2.45 -6.49 7.68
N VAL A 216 -2.83 -7.30 6.68
CA VAL A 216 -3.55 -8.55 6.88
C VAL A 216 -2.55 -9.59 7.39
N ASP A 217 -2.98 -10.42 8.33
CA ASP A 217 -2.14 -11.51 8.84
C ASP A 217 -1.74 -12.47 7.71
N GLU A 218 -0.46 -12.84 7.66
CA GLU A 218 0.09 -13.80 6.70
C GLU A 218 -0.70 -15.11 6.68
N LYS A 219 -1.23 -15.56 7.84
CA LYS A 219 -2.00 -16.81 7.96
C LYS A 219 -3.44 -16.71 7.43
N SER A 220 -3.86 -15.54 6.94
CA SER A 220 -5.22 -15.32 6.45
C SER A 220 -5.50 -16.14 5.20
N ILE A 221 -6.53 -17.01 5.26
CA ILE A 221 -7.00 -17.81 4.12
C ILE A 221 -7.35 -16.90 2.93
N LYS A 222 -8.02 -15.78 3.19
CA LYS A 222 -8.39 -14.82 2.15
C LYS A 222 -7.15 -14.21 1.49
N CYS A 223 -6.11 -13.89 2.26
CA CYS A 223 -4.86 -13.40 1.69
C CYS A 223 -4.18 -14.47 0.84
N HIS A 224 -4.04 -15.70 1.36
CA HIS A 224 -3.44 -16.82 0.63
C HIS A 224 -4.13 -17.12 -0.70
N GLN A 225 -5.46 -16.97 -0.77
CA GLN A 225 -6.21 -17.17 -2.01
C GLN A 225 -6.05 -16.02 -3.02
N SER A 226 -5.59 -14.85 -2.56
CA SER A 226 -5.41 -13.65 -3.39
C SER A 226 -3.97 -13.45 -3.87
N ILE A 227 -2.99 -14.15 -3.31
CA ILE A 227 -1.57 -14.03 -3.66
C ILE A 227 -1.03 -15.35 -4.22
N VAL A 228 0.06 -15.25 -4.98
CA VAL A 228 0.75 -16.36 -5.61
C VAL A 228 1.84 -16.93 -4.71
N ASP A 229 2.63 -16.05 -4.09
CA ASP A 229 3.78 -16.43 -3.28
C ASP A 229 3.77 -15.69 -1.95
N ILE A 230 3.46 -16.42 -0.89
CA ILE A 230 3.37 -15.91 0.49
C ILE A 230 4.70 -15.36 1.00
N ASN A 231 5.84 -15.83 0.47
CA ASN A 231 7.16 -15.36 0.91
C ASN A 231 7.58 -14.06 0.21
N ARG A 232 6.85 -13.65 -0.84
CA ARG A 232 7.20 -12.51 -1.70
C ARG A 232 6.09 -11.47 -1.83
N GLN A 233 4.89 -11.78 -1.34
CA GLN A 233 3.71 -10.91 -1.41
C GLN A 233 3.06 -10.80 -0.04
N LEU A 234 2.40 -9.67 0.19
CA LEU A 234 1.63 -9.40 1.40
C LEU A 234 0.27 -8.82 1.03
N CYS A 235 -0.68 -8.93 1.95
CA CYS A 235 -1.99 -8.31 1.79
C CYS A 235 -2.18 -7.18 2.79
N ALA A 236 -2.88 -6.13 2.35
CA ALA A 236 -3.35 -5.04 3.18
C ALA A 236 -4.79 -4.66 2.79
N GLY A 237 -5.62 -4.33 3.76
CA GLY A 237 -7.02 -3.93 3.56
C GLY A 237 -8.06 -4.67 4.38
#